data_AF-A0A7S0RER1-F1
#
_entry.id   AF-A0A7S0RER1-F1
#
_cell.length_a   1.000
_cell.length_b   1.000
_cell.length_c   1.000
_cell.angle_alpha   90.00
_cell.angle_beta   90.00
_cell.angle_gamma   90.00
#
_symmetry.space_group_name_H-M   'P 1'
#
loop_
_entity.id
_entity.type
_entity.pdbx_description
1 polymer ?
#
loop_
_entity_poly.entity_id
_entity_poly.type
_entity_poly.pdbx_seq_one_letter_code
_entity_poly.pdbx_strand_id
1 'polypeptide(L)'
;TALPGRLDKRLLELDEDAAVRPAKIKVLEHGWWRSSRRGLLAKPRSELMTEGAREAAKREAFDLLDALTRSGALPLEDTALHVVLAAQHCFGQSLVDTVVVKNVNPIEKVERSALLLATTLHGNCAARTLVRPSEAARVAQYSAPRLMAQPAGEEDAAAAQPGQ
;
A
#
# COMPACT_ATOMS: atom_id res chain seq x y z
N THR A 1 -0.86 -12.70 7.38
CA THR A 1 -1.37 -11.57 6.58
C THR A 1 -1.66 -12.07 5.16
N ALA A 2 -2.88 -11.91 4.65
CA ALA A 2 -3.28 -12.43 3.33
C ALA A 2 -2.98 -11.48 2.15
N LEU A 3 -2.54 -10.24 2.47
CA LEU A 3 -2.37 -9.17 1.48
C LEU A 3 -1.34 -9.48 0.38
N PRO A 4 -0.13 -10.02 0.67
CA PRO A 4 0.83 -10.33 -0.40
C PRO A 4 0.28 -11.35 -1.40
N GLY A 5 -0.35 -12.43 -0.93
CA GLY A 5 -0.93 -13.44 -1.81
C GLY A 5 -2.12 -12.93 -2.63
N ARG A 6 -2.97 -12.08 -2.04
CA ARG A 6 -4.06 -11.39 -2.76
C ARG A 6 -3.51 -10.49 -3.86
N LEU A 7 -2.46 -9.74 -3.57
CA LEU A 7 -1.83 -8.84 -4.52
C LEU A 7 -1.18 -9.60 -5.69
N ASP A 8 -0.44 -10.66 -5.41
CA ASP A 8 0.16 -11.50 -6.44
C ASP A 8 -0.90 -12.09 -7.37
N LYS A 9 -1.98 -12.64 -6.81
CA LYS A 9 -3.09 -13.19 -7.59
C LYS A 9 -3.73 -12.13 -8.50
N ARG A 10 -4.00 -10.94 -7.96
CA ARG A 10 -4.58 -9.82 -8.72
C ARG A 10 -3.65 -9.33 -9.84
N LEU A 11 -2.35 -9.24 -9.57
CA LEU A 11 -1.36 -8.86 -10.57
C LEU A 11 -1.30 -9.90 -11.70
N LEU A 12 -1.27 -11.19 -11.38
CA LEU A 12 -1.30 -12.26 -12.39
C LEU A 12 -2.57 -12.21 -13.27
N GLU A 13 -3.71 -11.86 -12.69
CA GLU A 13 -4.99 -11.81 -13.40
C GLU A 13 -5.17 -10.54 -14.25
N LEU A 14 -4.66 -9.39 -13.81
CA LEU A 14 -5.06 -8.07 -14.33
C LEU A 14 -3.90 -7.18 -14.80
N ASP A 15 -2.64 -7.51 -14.47
CA ASP A 15 -1.45 -6.77 -14.96
C ASP A 15 -0.97 -7.35 -16.30
N GLU A 16 -1.63 -6.94 -17.38
CA GLU A 16 -1.34 -7.42 -18.74
C GLU A 16 0.10 -7.11 -19.21
N ASP A 17 0.70 -6.04 -18.70
CA ASP A 17 2.05 -5.60 -19.09
C ASP A 17 3.15 -6.15 -18.17
N ALA A 18 2.78 -6.85 -17.09
CA ALA A 18 3.70 -7.21 -15.99
C ALA A 18 4.54 -6.00 -15.52
N ALA A 19 3.90 -4.83 -15.46
CA ALA A 19 4.55 -3.55 -15.26
C ALA A 19 4.86 -3.28 -13.78
N VAL A 20 4.13 -3.92 -12.85
CA VAL A 20 4.32 -3.67 -11.42
C VAL A 20 5.45 -4.51 -10.85
N ARG A 21 6.40 -3.85 -10.17
CA ARG A 21 7.52 -4.51 -9.48
C ARG A 21 7.54 -4.14 -8.00
N PRO A 22 7.85 -5.09 -7.10
CA PRO A 22 8.06 -4.78 -5.69
C PRO A 22 9.30 -3.90 -5.53
N ALA A 23 9.18 -2.88 -4.69
CA ALA A 23 10.28 -1.97 -4.38
C ALA A 23 10.71 -2.14 -2.92
N LYS A 24 12.02 -2.20 -2.70
CA LYS A 24 12.58 -2.27 -1.34
C LYS A 24 12.83 -0.85 -0.84
N ILE A 25 12.14 -0.46 0.23
CA ILE A 25 12.46 0.77 0.95
C ILE A 25 13.77 0.53 1.71
N LYS A 26 14.84 1.21 1.28
CA LYS A 26 16.10 1.23 2.01
C LYS A 26 16.04 2.32 3.07
N VAL A 27 16.16 1.94 4.33
CA VAL A 27 16.37 2.91 5.42
C VAL A 27 17.80 3.44 5.29
N LEU A 28 17.99 4.75 5.47
CA LEU A 28 19.29 5.44 5.34
C LEU A 28 20.42 4.66 6.02
N GLU A 29 21.51 4.44 5.29
CA GLU A 29 22.69 3.71 5.78
C GLU A 29 23.40 4.48 6.89
N HIS A 30 23.43 5.81 6.82
CA HIS A 30 24.08 6.69 7.79
C HIS A 30 23.25 6.97 9.06
N GLY A 31 22.09 6.32 9.19
CA GLY A 31 21.16 6.55 10.31
C GLY A 31 20.32 7.83 10.14
N TRP A 32 19.43 8.06 11.10
CA TRP A 32 18.56 9.24 11.16
C TRP A 32 18.51 9.78 12.59
N TRP A 33 18.26 11.08 12.75
CA TRP A 33 18.19 11.70 14.07
C TRP A 33 16.79 11.53 14.66
N ARG A 34 16.72 10.97 15.88
CA ARG A 34 15.51 10.88 16.68
C ARG A 34 15.56 11.91 17.80
N SER A 35 14.53 12.75 17.89
CA SER A 35 14.30 13.59 19.07
C SER A 35 13.35 12.89 20.04
N SER A 36 13.70 12.83 21.32
CA SER A 36 12.88 12.22 22.37
C SER A 36 12.89 13.07 23.64
N ARG A 37 11.85 12.93 24.47
CA ARG A 37 11.72 13.62 25.77
C ARG A 37 11.23 12.61 26.80
N ARG A 38 11.83 12.60 27.99
CA ARG A 38 11.47 11.68 29.09
C ARG A 38 10.13 12.03 29.75
N GLY A 39 9.65 13.26 29.55
CA GLY A 39 8.40 13.77 30.08
C GLY A 39 8.05 15.10 29.38
N LEU A 40 6.82 15.58 29.57
CA LEU A 40 6.28 16.71 28.81
C LEU A 40 7.12 18.00 28.94
N LEU A 41 7.66 18.26 30.14
CA LEU A 41 8.45 19.46 30.45
C LEU A 41 9.97 19.24 30.38
N ALA A 42 10.44 18.04 30.05
CA ALA A 42 11.87 17.74 29.98
C ALA A 42 12.49 18.30 28.68
N LYS A 43 13.78 18.68 28.74
CA LYS A 43 14.51 19.10 27.54
C LYS A 43 14.60 17.94 26.54
N PRO A 44 14.29 18.17 25.25
CA PRO A 44 14.49 17.15 24.21
C PRO A 44 15.95 16.75 24.08
N ARG A 45 16.16 15.45 23.92
CA ARG A 45 17.43 14.84 23.56
C ARG A 45 17.36 14.40 22.09
N SER A 46 18.42 14.66 21.36
CA SER A 46 18.61 14.13 20.00
C SER A 46 19.59 12.97 20.05
N GLU A 47 19.31 11.92 19.30
CA GLU A 47 20.15 10.73 19.20
C GLU A 47 20.20 10.24 17.76
N LEU A 48 21.40 9.84 17.31
CA LEU A 48 21.57 9.22 16.00
C LEU A 48 21.14 7.75 16.08
N MET A 49 20.16 7.39 15.27
CA MET A 49 19.65 6.03 15.14
C MET A 49 20.52 5.22 14.18
N THR A 50 21.61 4.67 14.72
CA THR A 50 22.45 3.67 14.04
C THR A 50 21.72 2.33 13.90
N GLU A 51 22.29 1.38 13.15
CA GLU A 51 21.68 0.06 12.98
C GLU A 51 21.38 -0.66 14.30
N GLY A 52 22.36 -0.74 15.21
CA GLY A 52 22.16 -1.35 16.52
C GLY A 52 21.09 -0.64 17.36
N ALA A 53 21.04 0.70 17.32
CA ALA A 53 20.01 1.48 18.02
C ALA A 53 18.60 1.25 17.45
N ARG A 54 18.48 1.08 16.12
CA ARG A 54 17.21 0.75 15.45
C ARG A 54 16.70 -0.63 15.83
N GLU A 55 17.57 -1.64 15.83
CA GLU A 55 17.18 -3.00 16.22
C GLU A 55 16.81 -3.09 17.71
N ALA A 56 17.52 -2.38 18.58
CA ALA A 56 17.17 -2.28 19.99
C ALA A 56 15.80 -1.61 20.20
N ALA A 57 15.55 -0.46 19.56
CA ALA A 57 14.26 0.24 19.65
C ALA A 57 13.11 -0.56 19.05
N LYS A 58 13.36 -1.33 17.98
CA LYS A 58 12.37 -2.24 17.40
C LYS A 58 11.99 -3.34 18.40
N ARG A 59 12.97 -3.98 19.04
CA ARG A 59 12.70 -5.00 20.07
C ARG A 59 11.91 -4.42 21.23
N GLU A 60 12.34 -3.28 21.77
CA GLU A 60 11.62 -2.58 22.85
C GLU A 60 10.16 -2.29 22.48
N ALA A 61 9.89 -1.84 21.25
CA ALA A 61 8.54 -1.59 20.78
C ALA A 61 7.69 -2.87 20.67
N PHE A 62 8.28 -3.99 20.24
CA PHE A 62 7.59 -5.29 20.18
C PHE A 62 7.36 -5.87 21.58
N ASP A 63 8.32 -5.72 22.51
CA ASP A 63 8.16 -6.15 23.90
C ASP A 63 7.04 -5.37 24.59
N LEU A 64 6.96 -4.04 24.34
CA LEU A 64 5.84 -3.22 24.81
C LEU A 64 4.52 -3.68 24.20
N LEU A 65 4.48 -3.95 22.89
CA LEU A 65 3.29 -4.44 22.22
C LEU A 65 2.84 -5.80 22.79
N ASP A 66 3.77 -6.70 23.05
CA ASP A 66 3.50 -8.01 23.63
C ASP A 66 2.95 -7.88 25.06
N ALA A 67 3.56 -7.01 25.87
CA ALA A 67 3.10 -6.72 27.22
C ALA A 67 1.68 -6.11 27.24
N LEU A 68 1.41 -5.15 26.36
CA LEU A 68 0.10 -4.50 26.26
C LEU A 68 -0.98 -5.47 25.77
N THR A 69 -0.64 -6.35 24.84
CA THR A 69 -1.59 -7.32 24.27
C THR A 69 -1.69 -8.61 25.08
N ARG A 70 -0.95 -8.77 26.19
CA ARG A 70 -0.79 -10.07 26.89
C ARG A 70 -0.44 -11.20 25.91
N SER A 71 0.58 -10.94 25.09
CA SER A 71 1.02 -11.80 24.01
C SER A 71 -0.09 -12.16 23.01
N GLY A 72 -0.92 -11.17 22.68
CA GLY A 72 -2.05 -11.29 21.74
C GLY A 72 -3.38 -11.74 22.34
N ALA A 73 -3.47 -11.99 23.64
CA ALA A 73 -4.73 -12.34 24.31
C ALA A 73 -5.70 -11.16 24.48
N LEU A 74 -5.20 -9.92 24.48
CA LEU A 74 -5.99 -8.69 24.57
C LEU A 74 -5.95 -7.96 23.21
N PRO A 75 -7.12 -7.67 22.59
CA PRO A 75 -7.16 -6.90 21.35
C PRO A 75 -6.75 -5.44 21.60
N LEU A 76 -6.20 -4.81 20.55
CA LEU A 76 -5.91 -3.38 20.56
C LEU A 76 -7.13 -2.61 20.03
N GLU A 77 -7.82 -1.91 20.92
CA GLU A 77 -8.92 -1.00 20.57
C GLU A 77 -8.35 0.40 20.24
N ASP A 78 -9.02 1.13 19.34
CA ASP A 78 -8.64 2.50 18.94
C ASP A 78 -7.18 2.69 18.46
N THR A 79 -6.60 1.65 17.83
CA THR A 79 -5.26 1.72 17.24
C THR A 79 -5.31 1.73 15.72
N ALA A 80 -4.35 2.43 15.10
CA ALA A 80 -4.16 2.45 13.66
C ALA A 80 -2.86 1.71 13.30
N LEU A 81 -2.97 0.66 12.48
CA LEU A 81 -1.83 -0.02 11.87
C LEU A 81 -1.60 0.52 10.46
N HIS A 82 -0.48 1.22 10.26
CA HIS A 82 -0.06 1.67 8.95
C HIS A 82 0.88 0.65 8.31
N VAL A 83 0.45 0.02 7.21
CA VAL A 83 1.29 -0.87 6.40
C VAL A 83 1.70 -0.12 5.14
N VAL A 84 3.00 0.07 4.95
CA VAL A 84 3.55 0.70 3.73
C VAL A 84 3.96 -0.39 2.75
N LEU A 85 3.36 -0.35 1.57
CA LEU A 85 3.69 -1.27 0.48
C LEU A 85 4.32 -0.47 -0.66
N ALA A 86 5.58 -0.78 -0.96
CA ALA A 86 6.31 -0.08 -2.00
C ALA A 86 6.30 -0.90 -3.29
N ALA A 87 5.75 -0.31 -4.35
CA ALA A 87 5.72 -0.87 -5.68
C ALA A 87 6.09 0.20 -6.70
N GLN A 88 6.66 -0.22 -7.82
CA GLN A 88 7.07 0.64 -8.93
C GLN A 88 6.37 0.18 -10.21
N HIS A 89 5.93 1.14 -11.03
CA HIS A 89 5.53 0.88 -12.40
C HIS A 89 6.75 0.98 -13.31
N CYS A 90 7.05 -0.09 -14.02
CA CYS A 90 8.15 -0.17 -14.96
C CYS A 90 7.59 -0.19 -16.39
N PHE A 91 8.01 0.79 -17.21
CA PHE A 91 7.70 0.78 -18.63
C PHE A 91 8.66 -0.15 -19.36
N GLY A 92 8.12 -1.13 -20.09
CA GLY A 92 8.91 -2.04 -20.91
C GLY A 92 9.40 -1.45 -22.24
N GLN A 93 9.02 -0.21 -22.57
CA GLN A 93 9.31 0.46 -23.84
C GLN A 93 9.77 1.89 -23.61
N SER A 94 10.53 2.43 -24.56
CA SER A 94 10.94 3.83 -24.52
C SER A 94 9.75 4.77 -24.73
N LEU A 95 9.90 6.03 -24.34
CA LEU A 95 8.89 7.06 -24.61
C LEU A 95 8.65 7.25 -26.11
N VAL A 96 9.69 7.15 -26.93
CA VAL A 96 9.59 7.26 -28.39
C VAL A 96 8.74 6.12 -28.94
N ASP A 97 9.00 4.89 -28.51
CA ASP A 97 8.23 3.73 -28.97
C ASP A 97 6.76 3.82 -28.52
N THR A 98 6.52 4.31 -27.31
CA THR A 98 5.17 4.37 -26.74
C THR A 98 4.33 5.48 -27.36
N VAL A 99 4.86 6.70 -27.43
CA VAL A 99 4.09 7.89 -27.85
C VAL A 99 4.17 8.10 -29.35
N VAL A 100 5.34 7.91 -29.97
CA VAL A 100 5.52 8.19 -31.40
C VAL A 100 5.15 6.99 -32.25
N VAL A 101 5.71 5.82 -31.95
CA VAL A 101 5.49 4.63 -32.80
C VAL A 101 4.12 4.03 -32.56
N LYS A 102 3.72 3.87 -31.30
CA LYS A 102 2.45 3.22 -30.94
C LYS A 102 1.30 4.18 -30.74
N ASN A 103 1.57 5.48 -30.60
CA ASN A 103 0.56 6.50 -30.32
C ASN A 103 -0.32 6.15 -29.12
N VAL A 104 0.30 5.58 -28.07
CA VAL A 104 -0.37 5.20 -26.82
C VAL A 104 0.02 6.20 -25.74
N ASN A 105 -0.95 6.59 -24.91
CA ASN A 105 -0.69 7.43 -23.76
C ASN A 105 -0.13 6.58 -22.59
N PRO A 106 1.12 6.79 -22.14
CA PRO A 106 1.71 6.00 -21.05
C PRO A 106 0.99 6.22 -19.71
N ILE A 107 0.25 7.33 -19.55
CA ILE A 107 -0.49 7.63 -18.32
C ILE A 107 -1.58 6.58 -18.06
N GLU A 108 -2.23 6.08 -19.12
CA GLU A 108 -3.29 5.06 -19.01
C GLU A 108 -2.77 3.78 -18.35
N LYS A 109 -1.53 3.38 -18.68
CA LYS A 109 -0.87 2.21 -18.10
C LYS A 109 -0.56 2.41 -16.61
N VAL A 110 -0.10 3.60 -16.22
CA VAL A 110 0.18 3.92 -14.82
C VAL A 110 -1.10 4.00 -14.01
N GLU A 111 -2.14 4.66 -14.53
CA GLU A 111 -3.46 4.75 -13.89
C GLU A 111 -4.04 3.34 -13.63
N ARG A 112 -3.90 2.43 -14.60
CA ARG A 112 -4.30 1.03 -14.44
C ARG A 112 -3.56 0.34 -13.30
N SER A 113 -2.22 0.42 -13.27
CA SER A 113 -1.42 -0.16 -12.18
C SER A 113 -1.80 0.45 -10.82
N ALA A 114 -1.98 1.77 -10.76
CA ALA A 114 -2.36 2.47 -9.54
C ALA A 114 -3.73 2.01 -9.02
N LEU A 115 -4.73 1.88 -9.91
CA LEU A 115 -6.06 1.39 -9.52
C LEU A 115 -6.05 -0.08 -9.10
N LEU A 116 -5.28 -0.93 -9.77
CA LEU A 116 -5.11 -2.33 -9.38
C LEU A 116 -4.55 -2.43 -7.95
N LEU A 117 -3.49 -1.69 -7.66
CA LEU A 117 -2.89 -1.65 -6.33
C LEU A 117 -3.88 -1.11 -5.30
N ALA A 118 -4.53 0.03 -5.58
CA ALA A 118 -5.43 0.67 -4.64
C ALA A 118 -6.66 -0.19 -4.33
N THR A 119 -7.32 -0.76 -5.35
CA THR A 119 -8.47 -1.67 -5.14
C THR A 119 -8.07 -2.90 -4.33
N THR A 120 -6.88 -3.45 -4.55
CA THR A 120 -6.40 -4.61 -3.79
C THR A 120 -6.11 -4.24 -2.33
N LEU A 121 -5.46 -3.09 -2.09
CA LEU A 121 -5.14 -2.60 -0.75
C LEU A 121 -6.40 -2.28 0.06
N HIS A 122 -7.41 -1.68 -0.58
CA HIS A 122 -8.69 -1.34 0.03
C HIS A 122 -9.72 -2.48 -0.03
N GLY A 123 -9.29 -3.74 0.11
CA GLY A 123 -10.21 -4.86 0.30
C GLY A 123 -11.03 -5.26 -0.92
N ASN A 124 -10.48 -5.14 -2.15
CA ASN A 124 -11.20 -5.41 -3.40
C ASN A 124 -12.41 -4.50 -3.64
N CYS A 125 -12.36 -3.26 -3.14
CA CYS A 125 -13.41 -2.28 -3.40
C CYS A 125 -13.57 -2.01 -4.91
N ALA A 126 -14.77 -1.60 -5.31
CA ALA A 126 -15.03 -1.24 -6.71
C ALA A 126 -14.12 -0.07 -7.12
N ALA A 127 -13.41 -0.20 -8.23
CA ALA A 127 -12.52 0.85 -8.74
C ALA A 127 -13.23 2.21 -8.89
N ARG A 128 -14.54 2.19 -9.16
CA ARG A 128 -15.38 3.39 -9.27
C ARG A 128 -15.46 4.24 -8.01
N THR A 129 -15.28 3.67 -6.82
CA THR A 129 -15.32 4.45 -5.57
C THR A 129 -14.01 5.19 -5.30
N LEU A 130 -12.92 4.77 -5.95
CA LEU A 130 -11.58 5.38 -5.82
C LEU A 130 -11.32 6.45 -6.89
N VAL A 131 -12.09 6.45 -7.96
CA VAL A 131 -11.97 7.41 -9.07
C VAL A 131 -12.95 8.56 -8.86
N ARG A 132 -12.51 9.79 -9.13
CA ARG A 132 -13.39 10.96 -9.11
C ARG A 132 -14.52 10.79 -10.15
N PRO A 133 -15.78 11.13 -9.84
CA PRO A 133 -16.89 10.93 -10.76
C PRO A 133 -16.69 11.56 -12.14
N SER A 134 -16.04 12.73 -12.20
CA SER A 134 -15.72 13.43 -13.46
C SER A 134 -14.79 12.64 -14.38
N GLU A 135 -13.92 11.79 -13.82
CA GLU A 135 -12.90 11.04 -14.55
C GLU A 135 -13.33 9.60 -14.85
N ALA A 136 -14.44 9.14 -14.27
CA ALA A 136 -14.86 7.73 -14.32
C ALA A 136 -15.09 7.24 -15.76
N ALA A 137 -15.66 8.08 -16.63
CA ALA A 137 -15.90 7.73 -18.03
C ALA A 137 -14.59 7.53 -18.80
N ARG A 138 -13.64 8.47 -18.65
CA ARG A 138 -12.30 8.40 -19.27
C ARG A 138 -11.55 7.15 -18.82
N VAL A 139 -11.49 6.92 -17.52
CA VAL A 139 -10.77 5.77 -16.94
C VAL A 139 -11.40 4.45 -17.36
N ALA A 140 -12.73 4.37 -17.43
CA ALA A 140 -13.42 3.17 -17.88
C ALA A 140 -13.22 2.89 -19.38
N GLN A 141 -13.04 3.95 -20.19
CA GLN A 141 -12.85 3.81 -21.63
C GLN A 141 -11.41 3.48 -22.02
N TYR A 142 -10.43 4.15 -21.41
CA TYR A 142 -9.04 4.14 -21.88
C TYR A 142 -8.09 3.38 -20.94
N SER A 143 -8.12 3.70 -19.64
CA SER A 143 -7.08 3.23 -18.71
C SER A 143 -7.35 1.83 -18.18
N ALA A 144 -8.55 1.57 -17.67
CA ALA A 144 -8.82 0.40 -16.83
C ALA A 144 -10.22 -0.20 -17.03
N PRO A 145 -10.63 -0.56 -18.26
CA PRO A 145 -11.98 -1.04 -18.55
C PRO A 145 -12.37 -2.26 -17.71
N ARG A 146 -11.47 -3.25 -17.59
CA ARG A 146 -11.70 -4.48 -16.80
C ARG A 146 -11.90 -4.20 -15.32
N LEU A 147 -11.13 -3.28 -14.74
CA LEU A 147 -11.26 -2.90 -13.32
C LEU A 147 -12.53 -2.07 -13.07
N MET A 148 -12.93 -1.23 -14.01
CA MET A 148 -14.12 -0.37 -13.89
C MET A 148 -15.44 -1.11 -14.18
N ALA A 149 -15.36 -2.29 -14.80
CA ALA A 149 -16.49 -3.18 -15.06
C ALA A 149 -16.75 -4.19 -13.94
N GLN A 150 -15.78 -4.44 -13.06
CA GLN A 150 -15.97 -5.34 -11.92
C GLN A 150 -16.94 -4.72 -10.89
N PRO A 151 -17.97 -5.45 -10.43
CA PRO A 151 -18.70 -5.06 -9.23
C PRO A 151 -17.73 -5.06 -8.03
N ALA A 152 -18.05 -4.30 -6.98
CA ALA A 152 -17.29 -4.38 -5.72
C ALA A 152 -17.22 -5.85 -5.30
N GLY A 153 -16.03 -6.35 -4.96
CA GLY A 153 -15.89 -7.75 -4.54
C GLY A 153 -16.80 -8.03 -3.34
N GLU A 154 -17.57 -9.11 -3.40
CA GLU A 154 -18.56 -9.54 -2.39
C GLU A 154 -17.97 -9.87 -1.00
N GLU A 155 -16.68 -9.62 -0.75
CA GLU A 155 -16.05 -9.90 0.54
C GLU A 155 -16.52 -8.95 1.67
N ASP A 156 -17.08 -7.78 1.35
CA ASP A 156 -17.69 -6.88 2.35
C ASP A 156 -19.12 -7.28 2.76
N ALA A 157 -19.81 -8.13 1.98
CA ALA A 157 -21.15 -8.61 2.34
C ALA A 157 -21.10 -9.74 3.39
N ALA A 158 -19.98 -10.47 3.47
CA ALA A 158 -19.80 -11.56 4.43
C ALA A 158 -19.36 -11.07 5.83
N ALA A 159 -18.78 -9.86 5.93
CA ALA A 159 -18.37 -9.26 7.21
C ALA A 159 -19.49 -8.44 7.89
N ALA A 160 -20.60 -8.19 7.19
CA ALA A 160 -21.72 -7.35 7.65
C ALA A 160 -22.99 -8.16 8.01
N GLN A 161 -22.85 -9.37 8.54
CA GLN A 161 -23.97 -10.01 9.25
C GLN A 161 -23.91 -9.63 10.75
N PRO A 162 -24.83 -8.79 11.25
CA PRO A 162 -25.01 -8.64 12.68
C PRO A 162 -25.59 -9.95 13.23
N GLY A 163 -24.96 -10.48 14.27
CA GLY A 163 -25.44 -11.66 14.98
C GLY A 163 -26.89 -11.49 15.42
N GLN A 164 -27.73 -12.46 15.04
CA GLN A 164 -28.95 -12.80 15.75
C GLN A 164 -28.60 -13.53 17.05
#